data_AF-A0A2D8HWS2-F1
#
_entry.id   AF-A0A2D8HWS2-F1
#
_cell.length_a   1.000
_cell.length_b   1.000
_cell.length_c   1.000
_cell.angle_alpha   90.00
_cell.angle_beta   90.00
_cell.angle_gamma   90.00
#
_symmetry.space_group_name_H-M   'P 1'
#
loop_
_entity.id
_entity.type
_entity.pdbx_description
1 polymer ?
#
loop_
_entity_poly.entity_id
_entity_poly.type
_entity_poly.pdbx_seq_one_letter_code
_entity_poly.pdbx_strand_id
1 'polypeptide(L)'
;MGYKTFYGIEHLDLLEHATLIAFDTETTQLEPKSGGLRLLQLGSDTSKTVVVIDFFDLQESDFPRLERFFNNGPRHWWAHNAVFDLGWLQAHNLYPKGHVFCTMLASKLHNNGKAQTKHRLDVLAKRYLG
;
A
#
# COMPACT_ATOMS: atom_id res chain seq x y z
N MET A 1 9.96 19.45 -6.28
CA MET A 1 10.66 18.20 -6.65
C MET A 1 9.62 17.10 -6.75
N GLY A 2 9.63 16.33 -7.84
CA GLY A 2 8.74 15.18 -8.02
C GLY A 2 9.16 13.99 -7.15
N TYR A 3 8.32 12.96 -7.12
CA TYR A 3 8.66 11.69 -6.46
C TYR A 3 9.77 10.96 -7.22
N LYS A 4 10.65 10.26 -6.49
CA LYS A 4 11.61 9.32 -7.05
C LYS A 4 11.12 7.90 -6.84
N THR A 5 11.18 7.09 -7.89
CA THR A 5 10.80 5.67 -7.85
C THR A 5 12.05 4.80 -7.82
N PHE A 6 12.07 3.84 -6.91
CA PHE A 6 13.13 2.84 -6.74
C PHE A 6 12.51 1.45 -6.89
N TYR A 7 13.24 0.53 -7.51
CA TYR A 7 12.80 -0.83 -7.77
C TYR A 7 13.67 -1.80 -6.98
N GLY A 8 13.06 -2.71 -6.24
CA GLY A 8 13.76 -3.71 -5.44
C GLY A 8 13.67 -3.47 -3.93
N ILE A 9 13.78 -4.56 -3.18
CA ILE A 9 13.69 -4.57 -1.71
C ILE A 9 14.89 -3.89 -1.04
N GLU A 10 16.03 -3.80 -1.73
CA GLU A 10 17.24 -3.15 -1.25
C GLU A 10 17.01 -1.70 -0.81
N HIS A 11 16.00 -1.03 -1.38
CA HIS A 11 15.65 0.37 -1.14
C HIS A 11 14.61 0.60 -0.03
N LEU A 12 14.16 -0.46 0.66
CA LEU A 12 13.13 -0.35 1.71
C LEU A 12 13.55 0.56 2.88
N ASP A 13 14.87 0.68 3.12
CA ASP A 13 15.47 1.55 4.13
C ASP A 13 15.19 3.04 3.88
N LEU A 14 14.96 3.46 2.62
CA LEU A 14 14.57 4.84 2.28
C LEU A 14 13.23 5.27 2.89
N LEU A 15 12.45 4.31 3.37
CA LEU A 15 11.13 4.51 3.99
C LEU A 15 11.14 4.20 5.50
N GLU A 16 12.27 3.79 6.07
CA GLU A 16 12.37 3.26 7.44
C GLU A 16 11.87 4.24 8.51
N HIS A 17 12.04 5.54 8.31
CA HIS A 17 11.62 6.57 9.29
C HIS A 17 10.29 7.24 8.97
N ALA A 18 9.63 6.86 7.88
CA ALA A 18 8.35 7.46 7.51
C ALA A 18 7.23 6.99 8.44
N THR A 19 6.61 7.93 9.14
CA THR A 19 5.46 7.66 10.04
C THR A 19 4.16 7.42 9.28
N LEU A 20 4.09 7.86 8.02
CA LEU A 20 3.00 7.62 7.09
C LEU A 20 3.54 6.93 5.83
N ILE A 21 2.94 5.80 5.49
CA ILE A 21 3.23 5.05 4.26
C ILE A 21 1.94 4.85 3.49
N ALA A 22 1.90 5.30 2.24
CA ALA A 22 0.89 4.85 1.28
C ALA A 22 1.33 3.52 0.68
N PHE A 23 0.41 2.59 0.46
CA PHE A 23 0.69 1.31 -0.17
C PHE A 23 -0.41 0.90 -1.13
N ASP A 24 -0.02 0.07 -2.10
CA ASP A 24 -0.84 -0.48 -3.16
C ASP A 24 -0.27 -1.85 -3.55
N THR A 25 -1.10 -2.74 -4.09
CA THR A 25 -0.65 -4.03 -4.60
C THR A 25 -1.13 -4.29 -6.03
N GLU A 26 -0.28 -4.97 -6.81
CA GLU A 26 -0.64 -5.51 -8.12
C GLU A 26 -0.65 -7.03 -8.06
N THR A 27 -1.74 -7.64 -8.51
CA THR A 27 -2.02 -9.07 -8.28
C THR A 27 -2.47 -9.74 -9.56
N THR A 28 -2.22 -11.04 -9.68
CA THR A 28 -2.59 -11.78 -10.90
C THR A 28 -4.04 -12.27 -10.89
N GLN A 29 -4.70 -12.26 -9.72
CA GLN A 29 -6.10 -12.64 -9.52
C GLN A 29 -6.72 -11.77 -8.41
N LEU A 30 -8.03 -11.95 -8.18
CA LEU A 30 -8.75 -11.28 -7.09
C LEU A 30 -8.52 -11.92 -5.72
N GLU A 31 -8.18 -13.20 -5.67
CA GLU A 31 -8.05 -13.96 -4.41
C GLU A 31 -6.66 -14.57 -4.24
N PRO A 32 -6.05 -14.52 -3.04
CA PRO A 32 -4.73 -15.08 -2.78
C PRO A 32 -4.59 -16.59 -3.04
N LYS A 33 -5.68 -17.35 -2.97
CA LYS A 33 -5.65 -18.81 -3.16
C LYS A 33 -5.38 -19.23 -4.60
N SER A 34 -5.70 -18.37 -5.57
CA SER A 34 -5.67 -18.68 -7.00
C SER A 34 -4.70 -17.81 -7.79
N GLY A 35 -4.12 -16.77 -7.18
CA GLY A 35 -3.14 -15.90 -7.81
C GLY A 35 -1.91 -15.66 -6.95
N GLY A 36 -1.10 -14.70 -7.39
CA GLY A 36 0.10 -14.24 -6.69
C GLY A 36 0.09 -12.71 -6.54
N LEU A 37 0.67 -12.25 -5.44
CA LEU A 37 1.08 -10.87 -5.27
C LEU A 37 2.28 -10.65 -6.20
N ARG A 38 2.15 -9.74 -7.18
CA ARG A 38 3.19 -9.46 -8.17
C ARG A 38 4.02 -8.26 -7.76
N LEU A 39 3.39 -7.12 -7.49
CA LEU A 39 4.08 -5.92 -7.00
C LEU A 39 3.48 -5.45 -5.67
N LEU A 40 4.36 -4.95 -4.81
CA LEU A 40 4.01 -4.12 -3.66
C LEU A 40 4.65 -2.75 -3.85
N GLN A 41 3.84 -1.69 -3.85
CA GLN A 41 4.32 -0.33 -3.92
C GLN A 41 4.18 0.34 -2.55
N LEU A 42 5.24 1.02 -2.10
CA LEU A 42 5.29 1.74 -0.83
C LEU A 42 5.73 3.18 -1.10
N GLY A 43 4.88 4.15 -0.80
CA GLY A 43 5.11 5.57 -1.02
C GLY A 43 5.20 6.36 0.28
N SER A 44 6.13 7.31 0.34
CA SER A 44 6.21 8.30 1.42
C SER A 44 6.25 9.71 0.84
N ASP A 45 5.34 10.56 1.33
CA ASP A 45 5.36 11.98 1.00
C ASP A 45 6.54 12.71 1.63
N THR A 46 6.96 12.30 2.83
CA THR A 46 8.05 12.94 3.58
C THR A 46 9.38 12.80 2.88
N SER A 47 9.71 11.62 2.36
CA SER A 47 10.95 11.39 1.59
C SER A 47 10.79 11.63 0.09
N LYS A 48 9.57 11.89 -0.41
CA LYS A 48 9.24 11.96 -1.84
C LYS A 48 9.73 10.72 -2.59
N THR A 49 9.52 9.55 -2.00
CA THR A 49 10.05 8.27 -2.47
C THR A 49 8.92 7.26 -2.66
N VAL A 50 8.99 6.49 -3.75
CA VAL A 50 8.21 5.29 -3.98
C VAL A 50 9.17 4.12 -4.14
N VAL A 51 8.97 3.05 -3.39
CA VAL A 51 9.68 1.78 -3.53
C VAL A 51 8.72 0.76 -4.11
N VAL A 52 9.10 0.13 -5.21
CA VAL A 52 8.34 -0.91 -5.89
C VAL A 52 9.07 -2.23 -5.70
N ILE A 53 8.44 -3.17 -5.02
CA ILE A 53 9.01 -4.48 -4.72
C ILE A 53 8.32 -5.51 -5.60
N ASP A 54 9.11 -6.26 -6.35
CA ASP A 54 8.64 -7.38 -7.15
C ASP A 54 8.65 -8.66 -6.31
N PHE A 55 7.46 -9.17 -6.01
CA PHE A 55 7.29 -10.34 -5.16
C PHE A 55 7.72 -11.65 -5.83
N PHE A 56 7.84 -11.70 -7.16
CA PHE A 56 8.30 -12.92 -7.83
C PHE A 56 9.84 -13.02 -7.84
N ASP A 57 10.53 -11.90 -7.62
CA ASP A 57 12.00 -11.86 -7.55
C ASP A 57 12.53 -12.07 -6.11
N LEU A 58 11.64 -11.99 -5.10
CA LEU A 58 12.00 -12.18 -3.70
C LEU A 58 12.46 -13.61 -3.40
N GLN A 59 13.47 -13.71 -2.55
CA GLN A 59 13.95 -14.96 -1.97
C GLN A 59 13.43 -15.12 -0.55
N GLU A 60 13.44 -16.34 -0.01
CA GLU A 60 13.02 -16.59 1.39
C GLU A 60 13.80 -15.73 2.40
N SER A 61 15.06 -15.42 2.12
CA SER A 61 15.92 -14.56 2.95
C SER A 61 15.46 -13.10 3.03
N ASP A 62 14.60 -12.65 2.12
CA ASP A 62 14.12 -11.27 2.06
C ASP A 62 12.91 -11.02 2.98
N PHE A 63 12.12 -12.05 3.27
CA PHE A 63 10.90 -11.94 4.07
C PHE A 63 11.12 -11.40 5.49
N PRO A 64 12.19 -11.79 6.23
CA PRO A 64 12.47 -11.19 7.53
C PRO A 64 12.67 -9.66 7.48
N ARG A 65 13.17 -9.13 6.37
CA ARG A 65 13.32 -7.67 6.18
C ARG A 65 11.95 -7.01 5.96
N LEU A 66 11.08 -7.61 5.16
CA LEU A 66 9.70 -7.12 4.97
C LEU A 66 8.91 -7.18 6.28
N GLU A 67 8.92 -8.32 6.97
CA GLU A 67 8.24 -8.49 8.25
C GLU A 67 8.70 -7.44 9.27
N ARG A 68 10.01 -7.19 9.35
CA ARG A 68 10.55 -6.13 10.20
C ARG A 68 10.03 -4.77 9.79
N PHE A 69 10.03 -4.42 8.51
CA PHE A 69 9.55 -3.11 8.04
C PHE A 69 8.08 -2.86 8.42
N PHE A 70 7.20 -3.84 8.20
CA PHE A 70 5.78 -3.72 8.55
C PHE A 70 5.52 -3.70 10.06
N ASN A 71 6.41 -4.28 10.87
CA ASN A 71 6.28 -4.37 12.33
C ASN A 71 7.15 -3.38 13.13
N ASN A 72 8.02 -2.61 12.47
CA ASN A 72 8.94 -1.67 13.13
C ASN A 72 8.22 -0.39 13.59
N GLY A 73 7.55 -0.52 14.73
CA GLY A 73 6.77 0.56 15.36
C GLY A 73 5.40 0.79 14.71
N PRO A 74 4.46 1.43 15.42
CA PRO A 74 3.18 1.81 14.82
C PRO A 74 3.36 2.93 13.79
N ARG A 75 2.73 2.78 12.62
CA ARG A 75 2.65 3.79 11.55
C ARG A 75 1.21 4.02 11.10
N HIS A 76 1.02 5.06 10.29
CA HIS A 76 -0.20 5.28 9.52
C HIS A 76 -0.03 4.71 8.12
N TRP A 77 -0.80 3.67 7.81
CA TRP A 77 -0.78 2.97 6.53
C TRP A 77 -1.98 3.40 5.69
N TRP A 78 -1.75 3.93 4.50
CA TRP A 78 -2.79 4.49 3.65
C TRP A 78 -2.93 3.67 2.39
N ALA A 79 -4.14 3.25 2.04
CA ALA A 79 -4.41 2.55 0.79
C ALA A 79 -5.77 2.94 0.23
N HIS A 80 -5.98 2.65 -1.05
CA HIS A 80 -7.29 2.73 -1.68
C HIS A 80 -7.89 1.33 -1.75
N ASN A 81 -9.13 1.14 -1.29
CA ASN A 81 -9.73 -0.20 -1.20
C ASN A 81 -8.93 -1.19 -0.30
N ALA A 82 -8.34 -0.67 0.79
CA ALA A 82 -7.36 -1.35 1.63
C ALA A 82 -7.68 -2.79 2.08
N VAL A 83 -8.95 -3.20 2.19
CA VAL A 83 -9.31 -4.59 2.54
C VAL A 83 -8.73 -5.59 1.53
N PHE A 84 -8.69 -5.21 0.25
CA PHE A 84 -8.11 -6.02 -0.80
C PHE A 84 -6.61 -6.23 -0.60
N ASP A 85 -5.86 -5.13 -0.50
CA ASP A 85 -4.41 -5.12 -0.33
C ASP A 85 -3.99 -5.83 0.96
N LEU A 86 -4.71 -5.59 2.07
CA LEU A 86 -4.46 -6.25 3.35
C LEU A 86 -4.64 -7.77 3.27
N GLY A 87 -5.59 -8.26 2.48
CA GLY A 87 -5.77 -9.69 2.24
C GLY A 87 -4.54 -10.32 1.57
N TRP A 88 -3.93 -9.61 0.63
CA TRP A 88 -2.68 -10.04 -0.02
C TRP A 88 -1.48 -9.96 0.93
N LEU A 89 -1.33 -8.88 1.70
CA LEU A 89 -0.27 -8.79 2.71
C LEU A 89 -0.37 -9.92 3.74
N GLN A 90 -1.59 -10.22 4.22
CA GLN A 90 -1.84 -11.30 5.17
C GLN A 90 -1.46 -12.68 4.60
N ALA A 91 -1.71 -12.94 3.31
CA ALA A 91 -1.32 -14.19 2.66
C ALA A 91 0.20 -14.41 2.67
N HIS A 92 0.99 -13.34 2.80
CA HIS A 92 2.44 -13.34 2.91
C HIS A 92 2.95 -13.07 4.34
N ASN A 93 2.10 -13.20 5.36
CA ASN A 93 2.41 -12.94 6.78
C ASN A 93 2.91 -11.51 7.07
N LEU A 94 2.51 -10.54 6.24
CA LEU A 94 2.84 -9.13 6.45
C LEU A 94 1.67 -8.43 7.13
N TYR A 95 1.92 -7.88 8.31
CA TYR A 95 0.90 -7.25 9.14
C TYR A 95 1.30 -5.80 9.43
N PRO A 96 0.68 -4.80 8.76
CA PRO A 96 0.98 -3.40 9.01
C PRO A 96 0.69 -3.02 10.47
N LYS A 97 1.74 -2.73 11.25
CA LYS A 97 1.59 -2.33 12.65
C LYS A 97 1.14 -0.87 12.74
N GLY A 98 0.08 -0.62 13.50
CA GLY A 98 -0.50 0.72 13.68
C GLY A 98 -1.91 0.81 13.10
N HIS A 99 -2.19 1.87 12.35
CA HIS A 99 -3.53 2.17 11.83
C HIS A 99 -3.56 2.16 10.31
N VAL A 100 -4.57 1.49 9.74
CA VAL A 100 -4.83 1.49 8.30
C VAL A 100 -5.96 2.48 7.98
N PHE A 101 -5.72 3.38 7.04
CA PHE A 101 -6.65 4.37 6.54
C PHE A 101 -7.02 4.03 5.08
N CYS A 102 -8.30 3.82 4.83
CA CYS A 102 -8.80 3.50 3.49
C CYS A 102 -9.49 4.70 2.85
N THR A 103 -8.91 5.23 1.77
CA THR A 103 -9.45 6.41 1.07
C THR A 103 -10.81 6.14 0.43
N MET A 104 -11.08 4.92 -0.03
CA MET A 104 -12.40 4.52 -0.54
C MET A 104 -13.47 4.58 0.57
N LEU A 105 -13.18 4.05 1.76
CA LEU A 105 -14.11 4.09 2.90
C LEU A 105 -14.34 5.53 3.37
N ALA A 106 -13.27 6.33 3.48
CA ALA A 106 -13.38 7.74 3.82
C ALA A 106 -14.30 8.49 2.83
N SER A 107 -14.16 8.24 1.52
CA SER A 107 -15.02 8.84 0.51
C SER A 107 -16.48 8.38 0.60
N LYS A 108 -16.73 7.09 0.87
CA LYS A 108 -18.08 6.54 1.09
C LYS A 108 -18.77 7.19 2.29
N LEU A 109 -18.05 7.34 3.41
CA LEU A 109 -18.57 8.01 4.61
C LEU A 109 -18.86 9.49 4.35
N HIS A 110 -17.94 10.21 3.71
CA HIS A 110 -18.11 11.63 3.41
C HIS A 110 -19.25 11.93 2.44
N ASN A 111 -19.60 10.99 1.56
CA ASN A 111 -20.67 11.14 0.57
C ASN A 111 -21.88 10.24 0.84
N ASN A 112 -22.03 9.76 2.08
CA ASN A 112 -23.15 8.92 2.46
C ASN A 112 -24.49 9.62 2.13
N GLY A 113 -25.45 8.87 1.59
CA GLY A 113 -26.75 9.40 1.15
C GLY A 113 -26.75 10.15 -0.19
N LYS A 114 -25.59 10.38 -0.83
CA LYS A 114 -25.53 10.98 -2.18
C LYS A 114 -25.58 9.91 -3.25
N ALA A 115 -26.69 9.84 -3.99
CA ALA A 115 -26.88 8.89 -5.07
C ALA A 115 -25.78 9.00 -6.14
N GLN A 116 -25.41 7.86 -6.74
CA GLN A 116 -24.48 7.77 -7.88
C GLN A 116 -23.06 8.32 -7.64
N THR A 117 -22.63 8.45 -6.38
CA THR A 117 -21.24 8.84 -6.09
C THR A 117 -20.27 7.71 -6.44
N LYS A 118 -19.35 7.97 -7.37
CA LYS A 118 -18.26 7.05 -7.69
C LYS A 118 -17.12 7.20 -6.69
N HIS A 119 -16.50 6.07 -6.33
CA HIS A 119 -15.45 5.98 -5.31
C HIS A 119 -14.14 5.33 -5.79
N ARG A 120 -13.94 5.22 -7.11
CA ARG A 120 -12.65 4.78 -7.68
C ARG A 120 -11.55 5.80 -7.43
N LEU A 121 -10.30 5.34 -7.36
CA LEU A 121 -9.13 6.18 -7.07
C LEU A 121 -9.01 7.38 -8.03
N ASP A 122 -9.13 7.16 -9.33
CA ASP A 122 -9.08 8.22 -10.36
C ASP A 122 -10.14 9.31 -10.14
N VAL A 123 -11.34 8.90 -9.76
CA VAL A 123 -12.43 9.84 -9.46
C VAL A 123 -12.14 10.64 -8.19
N LEU A 124 -11.60 10.00 -7.16
CA LEU A 124 -11.25 10.66 -5.90
C LEU A 124 -10.07 11.62 -6.09
N ALA A 125 -9.04 11.20 -6.81
CA ALA A 125 -7.88 12.03 -7.12
C ALA A 125 -8.34 13.33 -7.81
N LYS A 126 -9.12 13.22 -8.90
CA LYS A 126 -9.69 14.39 -9.58
C LYS A 126 -10.57 15.26 -8.68
N ARG A 127 -11.38 14.64 -7.82
CA ARG A 127 -12.33 15.37 -6.94
C ARG A 127 -11.61 16.16 -5.85
N TYR A 128 -10.53 15.61 -5.28
CA TYR A 128 -9.90 16.15 -4.07
C TYR A 128 -8.54 16.81 -4.31
N LEU A 129 -7.85 16.50 -5.42
CA LEU A 129 -6.48 16.97 -5.69
C LEU A 129 -6.37 17.85 -6.95
N GLY A 130 -7.44 17.96 -7.76
CA GLY A 130 -7.43 18.69 -9.04
C GLY A 130 -7.03 17.81 -10.22
#